data_AF-A0A2G9P6R2-F1
#
_entry.id   AF-A0A2G9P6R2-F1
#
_cell.length_a   1.000
_cell.length_b   1.000
_cell.length_c   1.000
_cell.angle_alpha   90.00
_cell.angle_beta   90.00
_cell.angle_gamma   90.00
#
_symmetry.space_group_name_H-M   'P 1'
#
loop_
_entity.id
_entity.type
_entity.pdbx_description
1 polymer ?
#
loop_
_entity_poly.entity_id
_entity_poly.type
_entity_poly.pdbx_seq_one_letter_code
_entity_poly.pdbx_strand_id
1 'polypeptide(L)'
;KLLISAIVAIVILTLLLNILGIINFNPNTDPSKSAGNLLTSMDSSQYQEKVSARIDFTSENSINAKSLAKEVGLDEDQICLGVEDALADAQFSSNGKLISYTGSGSVRVKLAGICAEGTDFQDETAFFEDYAPTLSEKFPGNFSDCTITEASGKACYMLLIKSNE
;
A
#
# COMPACT_ATOMS: atom_id res chain seq x y z
N LYS A 1 -36.02 -0.62 -34.27
CA LYS A 1 -36.14 -0.41 -32.80
C LYS A 1 -35.14 -1.22 -31.97
N LEU A 2 -34.61 -2.34 -32.48
CA LEU A 2 -33.56 -3.12 -31.79
C LEU A 2 -32.24 -2.37 -31.61
N LEU A 3 -31.86 -1.50 -32.56
CA LEU A 3 -30.62 -0.70 -32.49
C LEU A 3 -30.58 0.30 -31.32
N ILE A 4 -31.73 0.81 -30.86
CA ILE A 4 -31.79 1.82 -29.80
C ILE A 4 -31.57 1.18 -28.43
N SER A 5 -32.00 -0.08 -28.25
CA SER A 5 -31.80 -0.83 -27.00
C SER A 5 -30.32 -1.17 -26.74
N ALA A 6 -29.54 -1.44 -27.79
CA ALA A 6 -28.12 -1.76 -27.65
C ALA A 6 -27.29 -0.57 -27.13
N ILE A 7 -27.63 0.65 -27.56
CA ILE A 7 -26.92 1.88 -27.15
C ILE A 7 -27.12 2.15 -25.66
N VAL A 8 -28.35 1.98 -25.16
CA VAL A 8 -28.67 2.18 -23.74
C VAL A 8 -27.92 1.18 -22.85
N ALA A 9 -27.82 -0.09 -23.29
CA ALA A 9 -27.08 -1.11 -22.55
C ALA A 9 -25.57 -0.81 -22.45
N ILE A 10 -24.96 -0.30 -23.53
CA ILE A 10 -23.53 0.05 -23.54
C ILE A 10 -23.24 1.20 -22.55
N VAL A 11 -24.09 2.23 -22.52
CA VAL A 11 -23.93 3.39 -21.63
C VAL A 11 -24.07 3.00 -20.15
N ILE A 12 -25.02 2.12 -19.82
CA ILE A 12 -25.19 1.63 -18.45
C ILE A 12 -24.01 0.74 -18.06
N LEU A 13 -23.52 -0.11 -18.96
CA LEU A 13 -22.36 -0.96 -18.70
C LEU A 13 -21.08 -0.14 -18.46
N THR A 14 -20.83 0.93 -19.23
CA THR A 14 -19.69 1.83 -18.98
C THR A 14 -19.81 2.62 -17.69
N LEU A 15 -21.02 3.00 -17.28
CA LEU A 15 -21.26 3.59 -15.96
C LEU A 15 -20.98 2.58 -14.84
N LEU A 16 -21.48 1.35 -14.96
CA LEU A 16 -21.24 0.29 -13.97
C LEU A 16 -19.76 -0.09 -13.88
N LEU A 17 -19.02 -0.11 -14.99
CA LEU A 17 -17.57 -0.36 -14.99
C LEU A 17 -16.76 0.73 -14.29
N ASN A 18 -17.20 1.99 -14.35
CA ASN A 18 -16.57 3.08 -13.61
C ASN A 18 -16.86 3.03 -12.11
N ILE A 19 -18.06 2.58 -11.70
CA ILE A 19 -18.45 2.44 -10.29
C ILE A 19 -17.79 1.20 -9.66
N LEU A 20 -17.59 0.14 -10.45
CA LEU A 20 -16.94 -1.09 -10.00
C LEU A 20 -15.41 -0.99 -9.90
N GLY A 21 -14.82 0.19 -10.17
CA GLY A 21 -13.41 0.47 -9.93
C GLY A 21 -12.52 -0.63 -10.49
N ILE A 22 -12.47 -0.74 -11.82
CA ILE A 22 -11.59 -1.60 -12.63
C ILE A 22 -10.57 -2.34 -11.76
N ILE A 23 -10.95 -3.56 -11.39
CA ILE A 23 -10.05 -4.51 -10.76
C ILE A 23 -9.01 -4.84 -11.83
N ASN A 24 -7.92 -4.07 -11.85
CA ASN A 24 -6.75 -4.34 -12.68
C ASN A 24 -6.10 -5.60 -12.09
N PHE A 25 -6.67 -6.77 -12.41
CA PHE A 25 -6.06 -8.07 -12.17
C PHE A 25 -4.88 -8.16 -13.13
N ASN A 26 -3.74 -7.59 -12.72
CA ASN A 26 -2.47 -7.87 -13.35
C ASN A 26 -1.77 -8.92 -12.48
N PRO A 27 -1.92 -10.22 -12.77
CA PRO A 27 -1.46 -11.31 -11.88
C PRO A 27 0.07 -11.40 -11.73
N ASN A 28 0.83 -10.47 -12.32
CA ASN A 28 2.29 -10.42 -12.25
C ASN A 28 2.80 -8.98 -12.04
N THR A 29 2.08 -8.17 -11.27
CA THR A 29 2.62 -6.88 -10.86
C THR A 29 3.77 -7.07 -9.87
N ASP A 30 4.97 -6.74 -10.34
CA ASP A 30 6.17 -6.50 -9.53
C ASP A 30 5.77 -5.74 -8.24
N PRO A 31 6.05 -6.29 -7.04
CA PRO A 31 5.66 -5.66 -5.79
C PRO A 31 6.18 -4.23 -5.61
N SER A 32 7.39 -3.93 -6.11
CA SER A 32 7.96 -2.59 -6.04
C SER A 32 7.16 -1.60 -6.91
N LYS A 33 6.71 -2.02 -8.10
CA LYS A 33 5.85 -1.16 -8.94
C LYS A 33 4.48 -0.93 -8.33
N SER A 34 3.89 -1.97 -7.72
CA SER A 34 2.61 -1.82 -7.01
C SER A 34 2.72 -0.85 -5.84
N ALA A 35 3.82 -0.94 -5.08
CA ALA A 35 4.15 0.01 -4.02
C ALA A 35 4.31 1.45 -4.55
N GLY A 36 5.09 1.66 -5.62
CA GLY A 36 5.28 2.99 -6.23
C GLY A 36 3.98 3.62 -6.72
N ASN A 37 3.15 2.84 -7.42
CA ASN A 37 1.83 3.26 -7.88
C ASN A 37 0.92 3.64 -6.71
N LEU A 38 0.92 2.82 -5.65
CA LEU A 38 0.14 3.06 -4.45
C LEU A 38 0.56 4.39 -3.77
N LEU A 39 1.87 4.61 -3.59
CA LEU A 39 2.43 5.84 -3.01
C LEU A 39 2.10 7.10 -3.82
N THR A 40 2.15 7.00 -5.16
CA THR A 40 1.81 8.11 -6.05
C THR A 40 0.32 8.45 -5.99
N SER A 41 -0.53 7.46 -5.72
CA SER A 41 -1.98 7.65 -5.58
C SER A 41 -2.42 8.25 -4.23
N MET A 42 -1.54 8.25 -3.23
CA MET A 42 -1.82 8.81 -1.91
C MET A 42 -1.54 10.31 -1.89
N ASP A 43 -2.51 11.08 -1.40
CA ASP A 43 -2.37 12.52 -1.14
C ASP A 43 -1.99 12.72 0.33
N SER A 44 -0.98 13.55 0.62
CA SER A 44 -0.55 13.86 1.99
C SER A 44 -1.53 14.77 2.73
N SER A 45 -2.47 15.43 2.05
CA SER A 45 -3.38 16.40 2.66
C SER A 45 -4.62 15.82 3.33
N GLN A 46 -4.89 14.50 3.20
CA GLN A 46 -6.19 13.94 3.57
C GLN A 46 -6.15 12.67 4.44
N TYR A 47 -4.98 12.26 4.95
CA TYR A 47 -4.82 11.02 5.75
C TYR A 47 -5.58 9.83 5.14
N GLN A 48 -5.60 9.74 3.81
CA GLN A 48 -6.42 8.73 3.13
C GLN A 48 -5.68 7.41 3.07
N GLU A 49 -6.22 6.43 3.79
CA GLU A 49 -5.81 5.05 3.63
C GLU A 49 -6.07 4.57 2.19
N LYS A 50 -5.09 3.90 1.59
CA LYS A 50 -5.25 3.20 0.33
C LYS A 50 -4.75 1.78 0.48
N VAL A 51 -5.39 0.87 -0.26
CA VAL A 51 -5.00 -0.53 -0.35
C VAL A 51 -4.79 -0.87 -1.81
N SER A 52 -3.66 -1.50 -2.12
CA SER A 52 -3.35 -1.94 -3.48
C SER A 52 -4.27 -3.08 -3.94
N ALA A 53 -4.21 -3.36 -5.24
CA ALA A 53 -4.62 -4.65 -5.76
C ALA A 53 -3.79 -5.79 -5.14
N ARG A 54 -4.20 -7.04 -5.41
CA ARG A 54 -3.45 -8.24 -5.02
C ARG A 54 -2.09 -8.26 -5.70
N ILE A 55 -1.07 -8.63 -4.95
CA ILE A 55 0.32 -8.73 -5.38
C ILE A 55 0.77 -10.15 -5.05
N ASP A 56 1.38 -10.82 -6.02
CA ASP A 56 1.99 -12.13 -5.82
C ASP A 56 3.48 -11.90 -5.51
N PHE A 57 3.92 -12.35 -4.33
CA PHE A 57 5.30 -12.23 -3.84
C PHE A 57 6.01 -13.57 -3.98
N THR A 58 7.21 -13.56 -4.55
CA THR A 58 8.12 -14.72 -4.61
C THR A 58 9.45 -14.37 -3.96
N SER A 59 10.33 -15.36 -3.74
CA SER A 59 11.65 -15.13 -3.10
C SER A 59 12.57 -14.22 -3.89
N GLU A 60 12.29 -13.98 -5.16
CA GLU A 60 13.03 -13.05 -6.01
C GLU A 60 12.55 -11.60 -5.84
N ASN A 61 11.45 -11.38 -5.11
CA ASN A 61 10.85 -10.06 -4.95
C ASN A 61 11.18 -9.44 -3.60
N SER A 62 11.31 -8.12 -3.62
CA SER A 62 11.42 -7.29 -2.42
C SER A 62 10.82 -5.92 -2.71
N ILE A 63 10.55 -5.16 -1.66
CA ILE A 63 10.17 -3.75 -1.74
C ILE A 63 11.20 -2.97 -0.95
N ASN A 64 11.89 -2.04 -1.63
CA ASN A 64 12.97 -1.25 -1.05
C ASN A 64 12.61 0.24 -1.06
N ALA A 65 12.63 0.88 0.10
CA ALA A 65 12.26 2.29 0.29
C ALA A 65 13.12 3.22 -0.57
N LYS A 66 14.41 2.97 -0.73
CA LYS A 66 15.31 3.78 -1.58
C LYS A 66 14.90 3.78 -3.04
N SER A 67 14.53 2.61 -3.57
CA SER A 67 14.06 2.48 -4.96
C SER A 67 12.72 3.19 -5.15
N LEU A 68 11.80 3.03 -4.19
CA LEU A 68 10.50 3.70 -4.21
C LEU A 68 10.64 5.21 -4.13
N ALA A 69 11.43 5.71 -3.18
CA ALA A 69 11.72 7.13 -2.96
C ALA A 69 12.15 7.81 -4.27
N LYS A 70 13.10 7.19 -4.97
CA LYS A 70 13.54 7.67 -6.30
C LYS A 70 12.42 7.67 -7.34
N GLU A 71 11.55 6.66 -7.34
CA GLU A 71 10.44 6.54 -8.29
C GLU A 71 9.37 7.61 -8.07
N VAL A 72 9.02 7.89 -6.81
CA VAL A 72 7.93 8.81 -6.45
C VAL A 72 8.38 10.23 -6.10
N GLY A 73 9.69 10.49 -6.13
CA GLY A 73 10.25 11.81 -5.80
C GLY A 73 10.17 12.16 -4.32
N LEU A 74 10.32 11.15 -3.45
CA LEU A 74 10.46 11.31 -2.00
C LEU A 74 11.89 10.96 -1.59
N ASP A 75 12.25 11.27 -0.35
CA ASP A 75 13.46 10.77 0.29
C ASP A 75 13.22 9.39 0.93
N GLU A 76 14.30 8.61 1.10
CA GLU A 76 14.20 7.24 1.63
C GLU A 76 13.71 7.22 3.10
N ASP A 77 14.04 8.24 3.87
CA ASP A 77 13.60 8.43 5.26
C ASP A 77 12.10 8.74 5.37
N GLN A 78 11.50 9.35 4.34
CA GLN A 78 10.07 9.65 4.25
C GLN A 78 9.18 8.44 3.97
N ILE A 79 9.76 7.29 3.59
CA ILE A 79 9.01 6.06 3.34
C ILE A 79 9.32 5.04 4.42
N CYS A 80 8.27 4.48 5.01
CA CYS A 80 8.39 3.41 5.97
C CYS A 80 7.60 2.19 5.54
N LEU A 81 8.25 1.03 5.64
CA LEU A 81 7.74 -0.26 5.20
C LEU A 81 7.62 -1.23 6.38
N GLY A 82 6.43 -1.77 6.60
CA GLY A 82 6.13 -2.75 7.64
C GLY A 82 5.48 -4.02 7.07
N VAL A 83 5.37 -5.03 7.91
CA VAL A 83 4.70 -6.30 7.62
C VAL A 83 3.70 -6.59 8.73
N GLU A 84 2.49 -6.98 8.36
CA GLU A 84 1.44 -7.42 9.28
C GLU A 84 1.91 -8.61 10.12
N ASP A 85 1.50 -8.68 11.39
CA ASP A 85 1.95 -9.73 12.30
C ASP A 85 1.54 -11.12 11.79
N ALA A 86 0.39 -11.22 11.13
CA ALA A 86 -0.10 -12.45 10.51
C ALA A 86 0.77 -12.97 9.36
N LEU A 87 1.66 -12.13 8.80
CA LEU A 87 2.63 -12.49 7.77
C LEU A 87 4.04 -12.76 8.31
N ALA A 88 4.32 -12.47 9.58
CA ALA A 88 5.63 -12.73 10.19
C ALA A 88 5.98 -14.23 10.14
N ASP A 89 5.00 -15.10 10.39
CA ASP A 89 5.16 -16.56 10.28
C ASP A 89 5.31 -17.03 8.82
N ALA A 90 4.93 -16.19 7.85
CA ALA A 90 4.98 -16.49 6.42
C ALA A 90 6.32 -16.11 5.78
N GLN A 91 7.42 -16.06 6.55
CA GLN A 91 8.78 -15.83 6.03
C GLN A 91 8.97 -14.45 5.37
N PHE A 92 8.13 -13.49 5.74
CA PHE A 92 8.38 -12.08 5.45
C PHE A 92 9.20 -11.47 6.58
N SER A 93 10.08 -10.54 6.22
CA SER A 93 10.78 -9.69 7.19
C SER A 93 10.77 -8.24 6.71
N SER A 94 10.71 -7.32 7.67
CA SER A 94 10.93 -5.89 7.43
C SER A 94 11.96 -5.34 8.41
N ASN A 95 12.65 -4.29 7.99
CA ASN A 95 13.49 -3.45 8.84
C ASN A 95 13.10 -1.96 8.76
N GLY A 96 11.85 -1.66 8.39
CA GLY A 96 11.36 -0.30 8.15
C GLY A 96 11.68 0.26 6.77
N LYS A 97 12.69 -0.29 6.06
CA LYS A 97 13.15 0.21 4.74
C LYS A 97 13.18 -0.85 3.64
N LEU A 98 13.16 -2.12 4.00
CA LEU A 98 13.18 -3.24 3.09
C LEU A 98 12.18 -4.29 3.56
N ILE A 99 11.24 -4.66 2.71
CA ILE A 99 10.44 -5.88 2.88
C ILE A 99 11.05 -6.95 2.00
N SER A 100 11.39 -8.08 2.60
CA SER A 100 11.90 -9.26 1.89
C SER A 100 11.07 -10.50 2.23
N TYR A 101 11.01 -11.44 1.28
CA TYR A 101 10.34 -12.72 1.43
C TYR A 101 11.33 -13.84 1.13
N THR A 102 11.48 -14.79 2.06
CA THR A 102 12.48 -15.87 1.92
C THR A 102 11.84 -17.24 1.70
N GLY A 103 10.54 -17.28 1.40
CA GLY A 103 9.85 -18.55 1.20
C GLY A 103 10.00 -19.13 -0.21
N SER A 104 9.75 -20.43 -0.33
CA SER A 104 9.93 -21.17 -1.58
C SER A 104 8.72 -21.09 -2.52
N GLY A 105 7.57 -20.62 -2.03
CA GLY A 105 6.32 -20.50 -2.79
C GLY A 105 6.05 -19.08 -3.28
N SER A 106 4.93 -18.91 -3.98
CA SER A 106 4.34 -17.58 -4.19
C SER A 106 3.29 -17.33 -3.12
N VAL A 107 3.29 -16.14 -2.52
CA VAL A 107 2.30 -15.71 -1.52
C VAL A 107 1.57 -14.48 -2.02
N ARG A 108 0.24 -14.53 -1.94
CA ARG A 108 -0.61 -13.43 -2.34
C ARG A 108 -0.89 -12.49 -1.18
N VAL A 109 -0.50 -11.24 -1.36
CA VAL A 109 -0.57 -10.17 -0.36
C VAL A 109 -1.19 -8.91 -0.95
N LYS A 110 -1.43 -7.91 -0.11
CA LYS A 110 -1.75 -6.54 -0.53
C LYS A 110 -0.82 -5.59 0.22
N LEU A 111 -0.72 -4.37 -0.28
CA LEU A 111 -0.11 -3.26 0.44
C LEU A 111 -1.23 -2.34 0.91
N ALA A 112 -1.25 -2.03 2.19
CA ALA A 112 -1.99 -0.91 2.72
C ALA A 112 -1.01 0.23 2.99
N GLY A 113 -1.46 1.47 2.96
CA GLY A 113 -0.63 2.57 3.39
C GLY A 113 -1.42 3.85 3.59
N ILE A 114 -0.72 4.83 4.15
CA ILE A 114 -1.21 6.16 4.44
C ILE A 114 -0.04 7.12 4.28
N CYS A 115 -0.32 8.32 3.75
CA CYS A 115 0.64 9.41 3.73
C CYS A 115 0.05 10.63 4.43
N ALA A 116 0.93 11.42 5.04
CA ALA A 116 0.61 12.67 5.72
C ALA A 116 1.79 13.64 5.54
N GLU A 117 1.70 14.84 6.14
CA GLU A 117 2.88 15.66 6.30
C GLU A 117 3.83 15.02 7.33
N GLY A 118 5.13 15.09 7.09
CA GLY A 118 6.13 14.41 7.90
C GLY A 118 6.27 15.00 9.29
N THR A 119 5.83 16.24 9.51
CA THR A 119 5.66 16.82 10.84
C THR A 119 4.60 16.09 11.66
N ASP A 120 3.58 15.55 11.00
CA ASP A 120 2.51 14.82 11.68
C ASP A 120 3.03 13.46 12.17
N PHE A 121 3.99 12.85 11.46
CA PHE A 121 4.64 11.61 11.89
C PHE A 121 5.66 11.80 13.02
N GLN A 122 6.18 13.03 13.23
CA GLN A 122 7.12 13.31 14.31
C GLN A 122 6.44 13.37 15.68
N ASP A 123 5.17 13.76 15.72
CA ASP A 123 4.34 13.59 16.91
C ASP A 123 3.73 12.18 16.90
N GLU A 124 4.58 11.18 17.15
CA GLU A 124 4.18 9.78 17.21
C GLU A 124 2.96 9.61 18.13
N THR A 125 2.89 10.36 19.22
CA THR A 125 1.75 10.26 20.15
C THR A 125 0.46 10.72 19.47
N ALA A 126 0.43 11.91 18.84
CA ALA A 126 -0.79 12.40 18.19
C ALA A 126 -1.19 11.56 16.97
N PHE A 127 -0.24 11.18 16.11
CA PHE A 127 -0.54 10.38 14.92
C PHE A 127 -0.99 8.97 15.30
N PHE A 128 -0.28 8.30 16.21
CA PHE A 128 -0.63 6.95 16.62
C PHE A 128 -1.81 6.90 17.60
N GLU A 129 -2.14 7.96 18.35
CA GLU A 129 -3.35 7.97 19.18
C GLU A 129 -4.63 8.29 18.39
N ASP A 130 -4.58 9.22 17.43
CA ASP A 130 -5.78 9.60 16.67
C ASP A 130 -6.05 8.64 15.49
N TYR A 131 -5.00 8.17 14.81
CA TYR A 131 -5.13 7.36 13.60
C TYR A 131 -4.73 5.91 13.79
N ALA A 132 -3.74 5.61 14.65
CA ALA A 132 -3.30 4.23 14.78
C ALA A 132 -4.26 3.28 15.50
N PRO A 133 -5.28 3.67 16.30
CA PRO A 133 -6.28 2.71 16.74
C PRO A 133 -7.08 2.17 15.54
N THR A 134 -7.43 3.05 14.60
CA THR A 134 -8.17 2.66 13.39
C THR A 134 -7.30 1.84 12.45
N LEU A 135 -6.04 2.25 12.25
CA LEU A 135 -5.09 1.49 11.42
C LEU A 135 -4.71 0.15 12.05
N SER A 136 -4.50 0.08 13.37
CA SER A 136 -4.15 -1.17 14.06
C SER A 136 -5.34 -2.14 14.17
N GLU A 137 -6.57 -1.64 14.30
CA GLU A 137 -7.78 -2.46 14.21
C GLU A 137 -7.94 -3.07 12.82
N LYS A 138 -7.63 -2.28 11.77
CA LYS A 138 -7.80 -2.70 10.38
C LYS A 138 -6.62 -3.49 9.82
N PHE A 139 -5.42 -3.21 10.31
CA PHE A 139 -4.14 -3.72 9.84
C PHE A 139 -3.21 -4.01 11.03
N PRO A 140 -3.41 -5.13 11.74
CA PRO A 140 -2.62 -5.48 12.92
C PRO A 140 -1.17 -5.81 12.54
N GLY A 141 -0.26 -4.85 12.71
CA GLY A 141 1.16 -5.02 12.42
C GLY A 141 2.05 -4.33 13.43
N ASN A 142 3.31 -4.74 13.47
CA ASN A 142 4.30 -4.07 14.28
C ASN A 142 4.78 -2.77 13.61
N PHE A 143 4.40 -1.64 14.21
CA PHE A 143 4.83 -0.30 13.79
C PHE A 143 6.12 0.17 14.48
N SER A 144 6.68 -0.61 15.43
CA SER A 144 7.86 -0.19 16.22
C SER A 144 9.12 0.01 15.40
N ASP A 145 9.22 -0.69 14.27
CA ASP A 145 10.40 -0.62 13.39
C ASP A 145 10.34 0.59 12.44
N CYS A 146 9.31 1.42 12.63
CA CYS A 146 9.02 2.56 11.80
C CYS A 146 9.28 3.87 12.53
N THR A 147 10.40 4.50 12.22
CA THR A 147 10.67 5.86 12.71
C THR A 147 10.95 6.77 11.52
N ILE A 148 10.08 7.77 11.34
CA ILE A 148 10.24 8.82 10.33
C ILE A 148 10.78 10.04 11.08
N THR A 149 12.11 10.17 11.13
CA THR A 149 12.74 11.11 12.06
C THR A 149 12.75 12.55 11.55
N GLU A 150 12.79 12.82 10.24
CA GLU A 150 13.05 14.18 9.72
C GLU A 150 12.41 14.47 8.36
N ALA A 151 11.17 14.02 8.14
CA ALA A 151 10.50 14.26 6.88
C ALA A 151 9.98 15.72 6.78
N SER A 152 10.71 16.61 6.11
CA SER A 152 10.13 17.87 5.62
C SER A 152 9.28 17.56 4.38
N GLY A 153 7.95 17.69 4.46
CA GLY A 153 7.05 17.42 3.33
C GLY A 153 6.24 16.14 3.52
N LYS A 154 6.04 15.35 2.46
CA LYS A 154 5.20 14.14 2.50
C LYS A 154 5.96 12.96 3.10
N ALA A 155 5.36 12.29 4.08
CA ALA A 155 5.82 11.04 4.64
C ALA A 155 4.75 9.96 4.46
N CYS A 156 5.17 8.72 4.30
CA CYS A 156 4.30 7.60 3.98
C CYS A 156 4.65 6.36 4.77
N TYR A 157 3.62 5.76 5.36
CA TYR A 157 3.67 4.44 5.93
C TYR A 157 3.01 3.43 5.01
N MET A 158 3.63 2.27 4.84
CA MET A 158 3.08 1.15 4.10
C MET A 158 3.24 -0.15 4.87
N LEU A 159 2.17 -0.94 4.91
CA LEU A 159 2.13 -2.25 5.53
C LEU A 159 1.81 -3.32 4.48
N LEU A 160 2.62 -4.38 4.44
CA LEU A 160 2.26 -5.59 3.73
C LEU A 160 1.24 -6.38 4.56
N ILE A 161 0.08 -6.68 3.97
CA ILE A 161 -1.02 -7.37 4.64
C ILE A 161 -1.44 -8.62 3.89
N LYS A 162 -2.00 -9.58 4.62
CA LYS A 162 -2.55 -10.81 4.04
C LYS A 162 -3.73 -10.48 3.13
N SER A 163 -3.78 -11.08 1.94
CA SER A 163 -4.97 -11.00 1.09
C SER A 163 -6.03 -11.96 1.61
N ASN A 164 -7.13 -11.45 2.17
CA ASN A 164 -8.33 -12.25 2.33
C ASN A 164 -8.84 -12.68 0.93
N GLU A 165 -9.03 -13.98 0.75
CA GLU A 165 -9.40 -14.62 -0.52
C GLU A 165 -10.74 -14.15 -1.08
#